data_AF-A0A1J5SQ08-F1
#
_entry.id   AF-A0A1J5SQ08-F1
#
_cell.length_a   1.000
_cell.length_b   1.000
_cell.length_c   1.000
_cell.angle_alpha   90.00
_cell.angle_beta   90.00
_cell.angle_gamma   90.00
#
_symmetry.space_group_name_H-M   'P 1'
#
loop_
_entity.id
_entity.type
_entity.pdbx_description
1 polymer ?
#
loop_
_entity_poly.entity_id
_entity_poly.type
_entity_poly.pdbx_seq_one_letter_code
_entity_poly.pdbx_strand_id
1 'polypeptide(L)'
;MTPLLRIPITHLERHFCQGQERWTGLAELPGLGVRAVLLLPDGDGGGGGGGWLAVRNRCPHHGVPLTKGRLDAAAGTLECPSHGWLLPLTGPDLAALPAERTECGFALLAGEKRLLW
;
A
#
# COMPACT_ATOMS: atom_id res chain seq x y z
N MET A 1 11.00 10.96 -20.87
CA MET A 1 10.43 9.97 -19.94
C MET A 1 11.18 10.12 -18.62
N THR A 2 10.52 10.49 -17.53
CA THR A 2 11.17 10.58 -16.21
C THR A 2 11.45 9.16 -15.73
N PRO A 3 12.68 8.82 -15.32
CA PRO A 3 12.97 7.49 -14.78
C PRO A 3 12.12 7.24 -13.53
N LEU A 4 11.51 6.06 -13.45
CA LEU A 4 10.87 5.60 -12.22
C LEU A 4 11.97 5.08 -11.30
N LEU A 5 12.06 5.65 -10.10
CA LEU A 5 12.82 5.08 -9.01
C LEU A 5 12.10 3.82 -8.50
N ARG A 6 12.87 2.74 -8.39
CA ARG A 6 12.45 1.49 -7.74
C ARG A 6 12.98 1.52 -6.32
N ILE A 7 12.11 1.78 -5.35
CA ILE A 7 12.50 1.90 -3.94
C ILE A 7 12.14 0.58 -3.26
N PRO A 8 13.12 -0.20 -2.76
CA PRO A 8 12.84 -1.46 -2.10
C PRO A 8 12.04 -1.22 -0.81
N ILE A 9 11.07 -2.09 -0.56
CA ILE A 9 10.33 -2.11 0.70
C ILE A 9 11.00 -3.15 1.60
N THR A 10 11.53 -2.69 2.73
CA THR A 10 12.26 -3.51 3.70
C THR A 10 11.38 -3.86 4.91
N HIS A 11 11.90 -4.69 5.82
CA HIS A 11 11.18 -5.09 7.05
C HIS A 11 9.77 -5.62 6.73
N LEU A 12 9.69 -6.47 5.70
CA LEU A 12 8.43 -7.02 5.25
C LEU A 12 7.85 -7.94 6.31
N GLU A 13 6.63 -7.65 6.72
CA GLU A 13 5.87 -8.49 7.62
C GLU A 13 4.58 -8.93 6.92
N ARG A 14 4.32 -10.24 6.99
CA ARG A 14 3.08 -10.82 6.52
C ARG A 14 2.10 -10.91 7.67
N HIS A 15 0.88 -10.47 7.45
CA HIS A 15 -0.22 -10.53 8.40
C HIS A 15 -1.38 -11.32 7.81
N PHE A 16 -2.15 -11.96 8.67
CA PHE A 16 -3.44 -12.53 8.31
C PHE A 16 -4.51 -11.82 9.11
N CYS A 17 -5.35 -11.04 8.44
CA CYS A 17 -6.37 -10.20 9.07
C CYS A 17 -7.70 -10.45 8.38
N GLN A 18 -8.71 -10.84 9.17
CA GLN A 18 -10.07 -11.08 8.68
C GLN A 18 -10.14 -12.07 7.49
N GLY A 19 -9.29 -13.11 7.49
CA GLY A 19 -9.26 -14.10 6.40
C GLY A 19 -8.44 -13.68 5.18
N GLN A 20 -7.80 -12.50 5.22
CA GLN A 20 -7.05 -11.95 4.09
C GLN A 20 -5.56 -11.83 4.44
N GLU A 21 -4.70 -12.25 3.51
CA GLU A 21 -3.25 -12.00 3.60
C GLU A 21 -2.96 -10.51 3.34
N ARG A 22 -2.10 -9.92 4.18
CA ARG A 22 -1.63 -8.54 4.08
C ARG A 22 -0.12 -8.48 4.22
N TRP A 23 0.45 -7.43 3.66
CA TRP A 23 1.87 -7.15 3.81
C TRP A 23 2.07 -5.73 4.30
N THR A 24 2.97 -5.54 5.25
CA THR A 24 3.48 -4.23 5.63
C THR A 24 4.99 -4.18 5.45
N GLY A 25 5.55 -2.98 5.39
CA GLY A 25 6.99 -2.80 5.40
C GLY A 25 7.38 -1.34 5.53
N LEU A 26 8.65 -1.06 5.31
CA LEU A 26 9.26 0.26 5.40
C LEU A 26 9.84 0.66 4.04
N ALA A 27 9.43 1.82 3.54
CA ALA A 27 10.02 2.45 2.38
C ALA A 27 10.84 3.67 2.81
N GLU A 28 12.11 3.72 2.42
CA GLU A 28 12.96 4.89 2.62
C GLU A 28 12.83 5.82 1.41
N LEU A 29 12.10 6.92 1.60
CA LEU A 29 11.81 7.86 0.54
C LEU A 29 12.83 9.01 0.54
N PRO A 30 13.51 9.27 -0.59
CA PRO A 30 14.45 10.40 -0.69
C PRO A 30 13.81 11.72 -0.27
N GLY A 31 14.41 12.42 0.68
CA GLY A 31 13.93 13.72 1.19
C GLY A 31 12.72 13.66 2.12
N LEU A 32 12.08 12.50 2.30
CA LEU A 32 10.92 12.32 3.19
C LEU A 32 11.21 11.37 4.37
N GLY A 33 12.28 10.59 4.28
CA GLY A 33 12.68 9.61 5.28
C GLY A 33 11.86 8.33 5.19
N VAL A 34 11.85 7.56 6.28
CA VAL A 34 11.21 6.24 6.34
C VAL A 34 9.69 6.38 6.49
N ARG A 35 8.94 5.57 5.74
CA ARG A 35 7.48 5.48 5.79
C ARG A 35 7.02 4.03 5.98
N ALA A 36 6.11 3.81 6.92
CA ALA A 36 5.43 2.54 7.07
C ALA A 36 4.32 2.41 6.02
N VAL A 37 4.39 1.34 5.24
CA VAL A 37 3.45 1.08 4.15
C VAL A 37 2.63 -0.18 4.40
N LEU A 38 1.40 -0.15 3.90
CA LEU A 38 0.53 -1.31 3.71
C LEU A 38 0.45 -1.61 2.22
N LEU A 39 0.71 -2.86 1.87
CA LEU A 39 0.69 -3.36 0.51
C LEU A 39 -0.64 -4.07 0.22
N LEU A 40 -1.27 -3.66 -0.87
CA LEU A 40 -2.59 -4.08 -1.28
C LEU A 40 -2.53 -4.52 -2.74
N PRO A 41 -3.23 -5.59 -3.14
CA PRO A 41 -3.37 -5.91 -4.55
C PRO A 41 -4.18 -4.82 -5.27
N ASP A 42 -3.76 -4.45 -6.48
CA ASP A 42 -4.49 -3.56 -7.38
C ASP A 42 -5.50 -4.39 -8.21
N GLY A 43 -6.63 -4.77 -7.60
CA GLY A 43 -7.68 -5.58 -8.24
C GLY A 43 -7.80 -7.03 -7.73
N ASP A 44 -8.47 -7.88 -8.51
CA ASP A 44 -9.05 -9.20 -8.19
C ASP A 44 -8.09 -10.30 -7.71
N GLY A 45 -6.83 -9.98 -7.37
CA GLY A 45 -5.95 -10.88 -6.63
C GLY A 45 -5.61 -12.19 -7.35
N GLY A 46 -5.91 -12.31 -8.65
CA GLY A 46 -5.61 -13.48 -9.47
C GLY A 46 -4.13 -13.52 -9.86
N GLY A 47 -3.42 -14.52 -9.36
CA GLY A 47 -1.96 -14.63 -9.47
C GLY A 47 -1.39 -14.51 -10.89
N GLY A 48 -0.25 -13.83 -10.98
CA GLY A 48 0.68 -13.94 -12.11
C GLY A 48 1.28 -12.63 -12.60
N GLY A 49 0.58 -11.51 -12.45
CA GLY A 49 1.07 -10.21 -12.95
C GLY A 49 0.25 -8.98 -12.56
N GLY A 50 -0.61 -9.08 -11.54
CA GLY A 50 -1.41 -7.97 -11.03
C GLY A 50 -0.56 -6.92 -10.31
N GLY A 51 -0.88 -5.64 -10.53
CA GLY A 51 -0.23 -4.52 -9.87
C GLY A 51 -0.41 -4.58 -8.35
N TRP A 52 0.51 -3.96 -7.62
CA TRP A 52 0.36 -3.73 -6.20
C TRP A 52 0.23 -2.23 -5.95
N LEU A 53 -0.42 -1.90 -4.85
CA LEU A 53 -0.49 -0.56 -4.31
C LEU A 53 0.19 -0.56 -2.95
N ALA A 54 0.98 0.47 -2.70
CA ALA A 54 1.42 0.80 -1.37
C ALA A 54 0.69 2.05 -0.88
N VAL A 55 0.13 1.96 0.31
CA VAL A 55 -0.54 3.08 0.98
C VAL A 55 0.13 3.31 2.33
N ARG A 56 -0.08 4.48 2.92
CA ARG A 56 0.31 4.68 4.32
C ARG A 56 -0.50 3.73 5.19
N ASN A 57 0.15 3.03 6.12
CA ASN A 57 -0.56 2.17 7.07
C ASN A 57 -1.22 2.98 8.21
N ARG A 58 -2.00 4.00 7.84
CA ARG A 58 -2.57 4.96 8.78
C ARG A 58 -3.85 5.55 8.20
N CYS A 59 -4.97 5.38 8.90
CA CYS A 59 -6.24 5.99 8.52
C CYS A 59 -6.10 7.53 8.58
N PRO A 60 -6.52 8.27 7.55
CA PRO A 60 -6.41 9.73 7.52
C PRO A 60 -7.25 10.45 8.58
N HIS A 61 -8.27 9.79 9.15
CA HIS A 61 -9.13 10.38 10.19
C HIS A 61 -8.44 10.42 11.57
N HIS A 62 -8.23 9.25 12.18
CA HIS A 62 -7.73 9.12 13.56
C HIS A 62 -6.34 8.47 13.65
N GLY A 63 -5.73 8.14 12.51
CA GLY A 63 -4.39 7.58 12.51
C GLY A 63 -4.29 6.11 12.92
N VAL A 64 -5.42 5.37 12.97
CA VAL A 64 -5.42 3.94 13.28
C VAL A 64 -4.75 3.11 12.17
N PRO A 65 -4.05 2.02 12.48
CA PRO A 65 -3.45 1.16 11.45
C PRO A 65 -4.50 0.53 10.54
N LEU A 66 -4.34 0.70 9.23
CA LEU A 66 -5.25 0.17 8.23
C LEU A 66 -5.02 -1.32 7.94
N THR A 67 -3.88 -1.90 8.35
CA THR A 67 -3.61 -3.35 8.21
C THR A 67 -4.70 -4.22 8.85
N LYS A 68 -5.38 -3.71 9.88
CA LYS A 68 -6.48 -4.41 10.57
C LYS A 68 -7.84 -4.26 9.89
N GLY A 69 -7.93 -3.45 8.85
CA GLY A 69 -9.14 -3.17 8.06
C GLY A 69 -9.54 -4.30 7.11
N ARG A 70 -10.71 -4.15 6.49
CA ARG A 70 -11.27 -5.08 5.49
C ARG A 70 -11.03 -4.55 4.09
N LEU A 71 -10.46 -5.35 3.19
CA LEU A 71 -10.30 -4.97 1.78
C LEU A 71 -11.37 -5.66 0.97
N ASP A 72 -12.11 -4.86 0.22
CA ASP A 72 -12.85 -5.35 -0.92
C ASP A 72 -12.02 -5.04 -2.18
N ALA A 73 -11.25 -6.03 -2.62
CA ALA A 73 -10.37 -5.89 -3.78
C ALA A 73 -11.17 -5.75 -5.08
N ALA A 74 -12.36 -6.38 -5.15
CA ALA A 74 -13.25 -6.31 -6.29
C ALA A 74 -13.91 -4.92 -6.40
N ALA A 75 -14.31 -4.33 -5.26
CA ALA A 75 -14.84 -2.96 -5.22
C ALA A 75 -13.74 -1.88 -5.18
N GLY A 76 -12.47 -2.27 -5.00
CA GLY A 76 -11.35 -1.33 -4.89
C GLY A 76 -11.45 -0.43 -3.66
N THR A 77 -11.87 -0.96 -2.51
CA THR A 77 -12.01 -0.19 -1.26
C THR A 77 -11.37 -0.88 -0.05
N LEU A 78 -10.85 -0.07 0.87
CA LEU A 78 -10.33 -0.49 2.17
C LEU A 78 -11.15 0.16 3.28
N GLU A 79 -11.79 -0.66 4.11
CA GLU A 79 -12.56 -0.22 5.26
C GLU A 79 -11.66 -0.01 6.48
N CYS A 80 -11.75 1.17 7.09
CA CYS A 80 -11.08 1.47 8.36
C CYS A 80 -11.67 0.62 9.51
N PRO A 81 -10.84 -0.08 10.31
CA PRO A 81 -11.33 -0.98 11.37
C PRO A 81 -11.95 -0.27 12.57
N SER A 82 -11.77 1.05 12.72
CA SER A 82 -12.26 1.80 13.89
C SER A 82 -13.74 2.18 13.78
N HIS A 83 -14.19 2.61 12.60
CA HIS A 83 -15.52 3.18 12.41
C HIS A 83 -16.07 2.99 10.99
N GLY A 84 -15.54 2.01 10.24
CA GLY A 84 -16.13 1.57 8.97
C GLY A 84 -15.99 2.52 7.78
N TRP A 85 -15.11 3.52 7.85
CA TRP A 85 -14.91 4.42 6.71
C TRP A 85 -14.29 3.66 5.53
N LEU A 86 -15.03 3.58 4.42
CA LEU A 86 -14.58 3.02 3.15
C LEU A 86 -13.69 4.01 2.40
N LEU A 87 -12.44 3.62 2.20
CA LEU A 87 -11.42 4.40 1.49
C LEU A 87 -11.20 3.77 0.11
N PRO A 88 -11.49 4.47 -1.00
CA PRO A 88 -11.14 4.00 -2.33
C PRO A 88 -9.62 3.83 -2.47
N LEU A 89 -9.15 2.70 -3.01
CA LEU A 89 -7.72 2.39 -3.12
C LEU A 89 -6.95 3.40 -3.98
N THR A 90 -7.59 3.91 -5.03
CA THR A 90 -7.05 4.94 -5.92
C THR A 90 -7.52 6.35 -5.57
N GLY A 91 -8.21 6.50 -4.43
CA GLY A 91 -8.72 7.76 -3.94
C GLY A 91 -7.63 8.65 -3.33
N PRO A 92 -7.90 9.96 -3.19
CA PRO A 92 -6.94 10.92 -2.65
C PRO A 92 -6.60 10.65 -1.18
N ASP A 93 -7.51 10.06 -0.41
CA ASP A 93 -7.36 9.83 1.03
C ASP A 93 -6.27 8.79 1.37
N LEU A 94 -6.05 7.80 0.50
CA LEU A 94 -4.97 6.82 0.67
C LEU A 94 -3.67 7.23 -0.02
N ALA A 95 -3.76 8.11 -1.02
CA ALA A 95 -2.65 8.56 -1.85
C ALA A 95 -1.76 7.38 -2.30
N ALA A 96 -2.38 6.30 -2.79
CA ALA A 96 -1.69 5.08 -3.14
C ALA A 96 -0.59 5.32 -4.19
N LEU A 97 0.56 4.69 -3.99
CA LEU A 97 1.62 4.62 -4.99
C LEU A 97 1.64 3.22 -5.59
N PRO A 98 1.93 3.10 -6.90
CA PRO A 98 2.12 1.80 -7.50
C PRO A 98 3.33 1.11 -6.87
N ALA A 99 3.20 -0.19 -6.70
CA ALA A 99 4.20 -1.10 -6.22
C ALA A 99 4.22 -2.36 -7.10
N GLU A 100 5.34 -3.06 -7.09
CA GLU A 100 5.49 -4.34 -7.76
C GLU A 100 5.94 -5.40 -6.76
N ARG A 101 5.51 -6.63 -6.99
CA ARG A 101 6.07 -7.80 -6.30
C ARG A 101 7.31 -8.26 -7.06
N THR A 102 8.41 -8.42 -6.34
CA THR A 102 9.67 -8.95 -6.85
C THR A 102 9.85 -10.39 -6.40
N GLU A 103 10.94 -11.05 -6.83
CA GLU A 103 11.29 -12.39 -6.36
C GLU A 103 11.47 -12.44 -4.82
N CYS A 104 12.10 -11.40 -4.26
CA CYS A 104 12.48 -11.36 -2.84
C CYS A 104 11.57 -10.47 -1.97
N GLY A 105 10.54 -9.82 -2.52
CA GLY A 105 9.71 -8.90 -1.76
C GLY A 105 8.89 -7.93 -2.62
N PHE A 106 8.97 -6.64 -2.29
CA PHE A 106 8.21 -5.58 -2.97
C PHE A 106 9.07 -4.34 -3.20
N ALA A 107 8.72 -3.58 -4.24
CA ALA A 107 9.31 -2.28 -4.50
C ALA A 107 8.22 -1.25 -4.85
N LEU A 108 8.37 -0.03 -4.33
CA LEU A 108 7.59 1.13 -4.80
C LEU A 108 8.09 1.59 -6.15
N LEU A 109 7.15 2.00 -7.00
CA LEU A 109 7.42 2.63 -8.28
C LEU A 109 7.11 4.13 -8.16
N ALA A 110 8.15 4.93 -7.91
CA ALA A 110 8.00 6.36 -7.68
C ALA A 110 8.64 7.19 -8.80
N GLY A 111 7.92 8.21 -9.29
CA GLY A 111 8.55 9.26 -10.10
C GLY A 111 9.27 10.28 -9.23
N GLU A 112 10.40 10.82 -9.69
CA GLU A 112 11.26 11.77 -8.96
C GLU A 112 10.50 12.98 -8.36
N LYS A 113 9.37 13.37 -8.95
CA LYS A 113 8.58 14.55 -8.55
C LYS A 113 7.27 14.22 -7.81
N ARG A 114 6.94 12.94 -7.56
CA ARG A 114 5.60 12.51 -7.11
C ARG A 114 5.60 11.78 -5.77
N LEU A 115 6.57 12.03 -4.92
CA LEU A 115 6.55 11.58 -3.53
C LEU A 115 5.89 12.67 -2.68
N LEU A 116 4.56 12.72 -2.67
CA LEU A 116 3.80 13.58 -1.75
C LEU A 116 3.28 12.70 -0.60
N TRP A 117 4.21 12.10 0.15
CA TRP A 117 3.95 11.28 1.33
C TRP A 117 4.43 11.93 2.64
#